data_AF-A0A7W0WWU8-F1
#
_entry.id   AF-A0A7W0WWU8-F1
#
_cell.length_a   1.000
_cell.length_b   1.000
_cell.length_c   1.000
_cell.angle_alpha   90.00
_cell.angle_beta   90.00
_cell.angle_gamma   90.00
#
_symmetry.space_group_name_H-M   'P 1'
#
loop_
_entity.id
_entity.type
_entity.pdbx_description
1 polymer ?
#
loop_
_entity_poly.entity_id
_entity_poly.type
_entity_poly.pdbx_seq_one_letter_code
_entity_poly.pdbx_strand_id
1 'polypeptide(L)'
;MTTKRRKQAGFTLIELMVSMTLFSFAIAGVLAIAVSMAQGYREQRQVVQTESTARGALEFIADAVRMTSPAVQNADLTATTATPAAGEPHIVVGDIEDTESQNDITTGKCKTGAIRIYDSATGPDTLEIVHASGGAVTSVGSGGFTAGTASLPLTDITAVAVGDHLLVTNGTRGHVVRVTTLTAGIAPAGTATVATGACIVVTATAYAQGELVIRVLKARFYVGTFDSITPVLIMDPDGDGIAAAPEPLADYVEDFQVAVGVDELADNSIDPTTEWGFSMGGPTSFTLGRDVRALRITLVARAATSLPGTAATYRRPEVENNPQA
;
A
#
# COMPACT_ATOMS: atom_id res chain seq x y z
N MET A 1 -36.21 -22.03 85.13
CA MET A 1 -35.59 -21.68 83.83
C MET A 1 -35.78 -22.88 82.90
N THR A 2 -36.85 -22.88 82.11
CA THR A 2 -37.27 -24.02 81.27
C THR A 2 -36.76 -23.85 79.84
N THR A 3 -35.73 -24.61 79.48
CA THR A 3 -35.14 -24.63 78.14
C THR A 3 -36.01 -25.46 77.19
N LYS A 4 -36.65 -24.80 76.23
CA LYS A 4 -37.45 -25.42 75.17
C LYS A 4 -36.53 -26.22 74.23
N ARG A 5 -36.60 -27.56 74.25
CA ARG A 5 -35.90 -28.42 73.29
C ARG A 5 -36.44 -28.15 71.88
N ARG A 6 -35.61 -27.57 71.00
CA ARG A 6 -35.91 -27.47 69.56
C ARG A 6 -35.85 -28.88 68.96
N LYS A 7 -36.90 -29.26 68.24
CA LYS A 7 -36.89 -30.48 67.41
C LYS A 7 -35.89 -30.25 66.27
N GLN A 8 -34.87 -31.11 66.18
CA GLN A 8 -33.99 -31.15 65.01
C GLN A 8 -34.73 -31.88 63.90
N ALA A 9 -35.06 -31.18 62.82
CA ALA A 9 -35.50 -31.81 61.58
C ALA A 9 -34.25 -32.22 60.79
N GLY A 10 -34.11 -33.51 60.50
CA GLY A 10 -33.06 -33.99 59.60
C GLY A 10 -33.42 -33.72 58.14
N PHE A 11 -32.42 -33.55 57.29
CA PHE A 11 -32.62 -33.45 55.84
C PHE A 11 -33.06 -34.81 55.28
N THR A 12 -34.04 -34.77 54.37
CA THR A 12 -34.48 -35.95 53.63
C THR A 12 -33.50 -36.24 52.49
N LEU A 13 -33.36 -37.53 52.12
CA LEU A 13 -32.47 -37.96 51.03
C LEU A 13 -32.85 -37.28 49.70
N ILE A 14 -34.14 -37.02 49.48
CA ILE A 14 -34.64 -36.34 48.29
C ILE A 14 -34.21 -34.86 48.25
N GLU A 15 -34.21 -34.13 49.37
CA GLU A 15 -33.73 -32.75 49.43
C GLU A 15 -32.24 -32.65 49.08
N LEU A 16 -31.44 -33.65 49.47
CA LEU A 16 -30.02 -33.71 49.13
C LEU A 16 -29.80 -33.95 47.64
N MET A 17 -30.56 -34.86 47.02
CA MET A 17 -30.48 -35.11 45.57
C MET A 17 -30.88 -33.89 44.75
N VAL A 18 -31.95 -33.20 45.15
CA VAL A 18 -32.41 -31.97 44.48
C VAL A 18 -31.36 -30.85 44.63
N SER A 19 -30.79 -30.68 45.83
CA SER A 19 -29.78 -29.65 46.08
C SER A 19 -28.51 -29.87 45.26
N MET A 20 -28.04 -31.11 45.14
CA MET A 20 -26.87 -31.44 44.31
C MET A 20 -27.14 -31.18 42.82
N THR A 21 -28.34 -31.50 42.36
CA THR A 21 -28.74 -31.25 40.97
C THR A 21 -28.80 -29.74 40.67
N LEU A 22 -29.46 -28.96 41.52
CA LEU A 22 -29.52 -27.50 41.38
C LEU A 22 -28.13 -26.85 41.45
N PHE A 23 -27.26 -27.35 42.32
CA PHE A 23 -25.88 -26.87 42.42
C PHE A 23 -25.09 -27.15 41.13
N SER A 24 -25.27 -28.33 40.53
CA SER A 24 -24.62 -28.66 39.26
C SER A 24 -25.07 -27.75 38.12
N PHE A 25 -26.37 -27.44 38.03
CA PHE A 25 -26.90 -26.48 37.06
C PHE A 25 -26.37 -25.07 37.29
N ALA A 26 -26.26 -24.63 38.55
CA ALA A 26 -25.68 -23.33 38.88
C ALA A 26 -24.21 -23.23 38.45
N ILE A 27 -23.39 -24.25 38.74
CA ILE A 27 -21.99 -24.29 38.29
C ILE A 27 -21.89 -24.30 36.77
N ALA A 28 -22.70 -25.11 36.10
CA ALA A 28 -22.72 -25.17 34.64
C ALA A 28 -23.05 -23.80 34.02
N GLY A 29 -24.03 -23.08 34.58
CA GLY A 29 -24.39 -21.74 34.16
C GLY A 29 -23.24 -20.74 34.32
N VAL A 30 -22.58 -20.73 35.47
CA VAL A 30 -21.43 -19.83 35.72
C VAL A 30 -20.25 -20.16 34.80
N LEU A 31 -19.96 -21.45 34.58
CA LEU A 31 -18.89 -21.87 33.68
C LEU A 31 -19.17 -21.46 32.23
N ALA A 32 -20.42 -21.58 31.77
CA ALA A 32 -20.81 -21.13 30.44
C ALA A 32 -20.58 -19.61 30.24
N ILE A 33 -20.92 -18.80 31.25
CA ILE A 33 -20.66 -17.35 31.24
C ILE A 33 -19.14 -17.09 31.21
N ALA A 34 -18.36 -17.78 32.04
CA ALA A 34 -16.91 -17.60 32.10
C ALA A 34 -16.24 -17.94 30.76
N VAL A 35 -16.68 -18.99 30.06
CA VAL A 35 -16.18 -19.35 28.73
C VAL A 35 -16.53 -18.28 27.70
N SER A 36 -17.78 -17.79 27.70
CA SER A 36 -18.22 -16.72 26.81
C SER A 36 -17.39 -15.43 27.00
N MET A 37 -17.14 -15.04 28.26
CA MET A 37 -16.28 -13.90 28.58
C MET A 37 -14.84 -14.11 28.11
N ALA A 38 -14.28 -15.31 28.32
CA ALA A 38 -12.92 -15.65 27.89
C ALA A 38 -12.77 -15.63 26.35
N GLN A 39 -13.79 -16.04 25.61
CA GLN A 39 -13.83 -15.93 24.14
C GLN A 39 -13.87 -14.46 23.71
N GLY A 40 -14.78 -13.66 24.28
CA GLY A 40 -14.86 -12.23 23.97
C GLY A 40 -13.56 -11.46 24.23
N TYR A 41 -12.81 -11.81 25.29
CA TYR A 41 -11.51 -11.19 25.54
C TYR A 41 -10.43 -11.57 24.51
N ARG A 42 -10.49 -12.78 23.93
CA ARG A 42 -9.56 -13.18 22.86
C ARG A 42 -9.87 -12.42 21.58
N GLU A 43 -11.14 -12.29 21.24
CA GLU A 43 -11.61 -11.53 20.08
C GLU A 43 -11.20 -10.07 20.16
N GLN A 44 -11.40 -9.43 21.32
CA GLN A 44 -10.98 -8.04 21.53
C GLN A 44 -9.47 -7.86 21.36
N ARG A 45 -8.64 -8.79 21.90
CA ARG A 45 -7.18 -8.72 21.74
C ARG A 45 -6.77 -8.85 20.28
N GLN A 46 -7.45 -9.69 19.54
CA GLN A 46 -7.18 -9.92 18.13
C GLN A 46 -7.55 -8.73 17.26
N VAL A 47 -8.70 -8.09 17.52
CA VAL A 47 -9.08 -6.83 16.85
C VAL A 47 -8.04 -5.74 17.12
N VAL A 48 -7.62 -5.57 18.38
CA VAL A 48 -6.59 -4.60 18.75
C VAL A 48 -5.25 -4.89 18.04
N GLN A 49 -4.89 -6.17 17.91
CA GLN A 49 -3.68 -6.56 17.20
C GLN A 49 -3.78 -6.21 15.71
N THR A 50 -4.87 -6.56 15.04
CA THR A 50 -5.12 -6.23 13.62
C THR A 50 -5.14 -4.73 13.38
N GLU A 51 -5.78 -3.94 14.27
CA GLU A 51 -5.79 -2.48 14.18
C GLU A 51 -4.38 -1.89 14.30
N SER A 52 -3.56 -2.42 15.21
CA SER A 52 -2.19 -1.95 15.40
C SER A 52 -1.31 -2.26 14.18
N THR A 53 -1.47 -3.45 13.57
CA THR A 53 -0.72 -3.80 12.35
C THR A 53 -1.16 -2.98 11.15
N ALA A 54 -2.48 -2.76 10.99
CA ALA A 54 -3.02 -1.93 9.91
C ALA A 54 -2.56 -0.47 10.03
N ARG A 55 -2.52 0.08 11.26
CA ARG A 55 -1.99 1.44 11.49
C ARG A 55 -0.52 1.56 11.11
N GLY A 56 0.31 0.58 11.49
CA GLY A 56 1.72 0.56 11.11
C GLY A 56 1.92 0.55 9.59
N ALA A 57 1.10 -0.23 8.87
CA ALA A 57 1.13 -0.25 7.41
C ALA A 57 0.71 1.10 6.80
N LEU A 58 -0.33 1.76 7.33
CA LEU A 58 -0.75 3.09 6.86
C LEU A 58 0.31 4.16 7.11
N GLU A 59 0.98 4.14 8.25
CA GLU A 59 2.09 5.06 8.55
C GLU A 59 3.22 4.89 7.53
N PHE A 60 3.59 3.65 7.23
CA PHE A 60 4.60 3.34 6.23
C PHE A 60 4.21 3.84 4.83
N ILE A 61 2.97 3.57 4.38
CA ILE A 61 2.49 4.03 3.08
C ILE A 61 2.41 5.56 3.04
N ALA A 62 1.92 6.20 4.12
CA ALA A 62 1.85 7.65 4.20
C ALA A 62 3.23 8.31 4.10
N ASP A 63 4.25 7.72 4.73
CA ASP A 63 5.63 8.22 4.63
C ASP A 63 6.21 7.99 3.22
N ALA A 64 5.93 6.86 2.58
CA ALA A 64 6.30 6.63 1.18
C ALA A 64 5.65 7.66 0.24
N VAL A 65 4.34 7.94 0.41
CA VAL A 65 3.61 8.96 -0.34
C VAL A 65 4.21 10.35 -0.13
N ARG A 66 4.56 10.72 1.11
CA ARG A 66 5.21 12.01 1.41
C ARG A 66 6.61 12.15 0.82
N MET A 67 7.32 11.05 0.63
CA MET A 67 8.65 11.01 0.01
C MET A 67 8.60 10.78 -1.50
N THR A 68 7.42 10.84 -2.10
CA THR A 68 7.24 10.63 -3.54
C THR A 68 7.72 11.82 -4.36
N SER A 69 8.08 11.56 -5.63
CA SER A 69 8.58 12.56 -6.58
C SER A 69 9.81 13.33 -6.06
N PRO A 70 10.86 12.64 -5.57
CA PRO A 70 11.99 13.33 -4.99
C PRO A 70 12.72 14.16 -6.06
N ALA A 71 13.00 15.42 -5.72
CA ALA A 71 13.77 16.35 -6.56
C ALA A 71 13.19 16.63 -7.96
N VAL A 72 11.86 16.56 -8.10
CA VAL A 72 11.13 17.10 -9.24
C VAL A 72 10.10 18.09 -8.70
N GLN A 73 10.15 19.34 -9.15
CA GLN A 73 9.35 20.44 -8.58
C GLN A 73 7.88 20.40 -8.99
N ASN A 74 7.59 19.87 -10.18
CA ASN A 74 6.24 19.81 -10.74
C ASN A 74 5.87 18.36 -11.01
N ALA A 75 4.57 18.08 -10.90
CA ALA A 75 4.00 16.82 -11.30
C ALA A 75 2.96 17.13 -12.37
N ASP A 76 3.22 16.76 -13.62
CA ASP A 76 2.16 16.69 -14.62
C ASP A 76 1.26 15.49 -14.28
N LEU A 77 -0.02 15.68 -14.51
CA LEU A 77 -1.00 14.64 -14.36
C LEU A 77 -1.40 14.16 -15.73
N THR A 78 -1.22 12.86 -15.96
CA THR A 78 -1.70 12.24 -17.19
C THR A 78 -2.61 11.09 -16.82
N ALA A 79 -3.91 11.19 -17.13
CA ALA A 79 -4.79 10.03 -17.13
C ALA A 79 -4.54 9.41 -18.47
N THR A 80 -3.76 8.35 -18.47
CA THR A 80 -3.74 7.48 -19.61
C THR A 80 -5.01 6.63 -19.54
N THR A 81 -6.01 7.02 -20.32
CA THR A 81 -7.11 6.10 -20.70
C THR A 81 -6.62 5.00 -21.65
N ALA A 82 -5.31 4.95 -21.93
CA ALA A 82 -4.70 3.83 -22.63
C ALA A 82 -4.92 2.59 -21.77
N THR A 83 -5.83 1.74 -22.24
CA THR A 83 -6.11 0.41 -21.74
C THR A 83 -4.77 -0.31 -21.48
N PRO A 84 -4.37 -0.54 -20.21
CA PRO A 84 -3.39 -1.57 -19.95
C PRO A 84 -3.98 -2.88 -20.48
N ALA A 85 -3.16 -3.90 -20.70
CA ALA A 85 -3.64 -5.21 -21.17
C ALA A 85 -4.70 -5.89 -20.26
N ALA A 86 -5.12 -5.24 -19.16
CA ALA A 86 -6.18 -5.65 -18.24
C ALA A 86 -7.35 -4.65 -18.08
N GLY A 87 -7.51 -3.61 -18.92
CA GLY A 87 -8.78 -2.87 -19.04
C GLY A 87 -9.21 -1.94 -17.89
N GLU A 88 -8.45 -1.83 -16.81
CA GLU A 88 -8.80 -0.95 -15.68
C GLU A 88 -8.23 0.48 -15.83
N PRO A 89 -8.97 1.52 -15.39
CA PRO A 89 -8.49 2.90 -15.40
C PRO A 89 -7.31 3.06 -14.43
N HIS A 90 -6.28 3.78 -14.85
CA HIS A 90 -5.16 4.13 -13.98
C HIS A 90 -4.90 5.64 -14.01
N ILE A 91 -4.68 6.25 -12.84
CA ILE A 91 -4.19 7.62 -12.74
C ILE A 91 -2.69 7.58 -12.53
N VAL A 92 -2.02 8.47 -13.25
CA VAL A 92 -0.58 8.68 -13.16
C VAL A 92 -0.32 10.11 -12.70
N VAL A 93 0.42 10.25 -11.60
CA VAL A 93 0.83 11.54 -11.01
C VAL A 93 2.33 11.68 -11.05
N GLY A 94 2.85 12.66 -11.80
CA GLY A 94 4.26 13.06 -11.74
C GLY A 94 5.00 13.03 -13.08
N ASP A 95 6.10 13.79 -13.11
CA ASP A 95 6.99 13.94 -14.27
C ASP A 95 8.16 12.94 -14.29
N ILE A 96 7.97 11.79 -13.63
CA ILE A 96 8.97 10.72 -13.55
C ILE A 96 8.65 9.64 -14.59
N GLU A 97 9.55 9.42 -15.53
CA GLU A 97 9.47 8.33 -16.50
C GLU A 97 10.27 7.11 -15.99
N ASP A 98 9.60 5.99 -15.77
CA ASP A 98 10.20 4.68 -15.51
C ASP A 98 10.56 4.03 -16.84
N THR A 99 11.86 4.00 -17.10
CA THR A 99 12.43 3.54 -18.37
C THR A 99 12.48 2.02 -18.50
N GLU A 100 12.09 1.27 -17.47
CA GLU A 100 12.21 -0.19 -17.45
C GLU A 100 10.89 -0.87 -17.81
N SER A 101 9.79 -0.20 -17.50
CA SER A 101 8.46 -0.75 -17.61
C SER A 101 7.70 -0.08 -18.75
N GLN A 102 7.01 -0.89 -19.57
CA GLN A 102 6.13 -0.37 -20.61
C GLN A 102 4.76 -0.02 -20.00
N ASN A 103 4.28 1.19 -20.28
CA ASN A 103 2.93 1.66 -19.92
C ASN A 103 1.87 1.12 -20.89
N ASP A 104 2.25 0.94 -22.16
CA ASP A 104 1.34 0.52 -23.22
C ASP A 104 2.07 -0.45 -24.15
N ILE A 105 1.58 -1.68 -24.23
CA ILE A 105 2.13 -2.73 -25.10
C ILE A 105 1.95 -2.37 -26.59
N THR A 106 1.05 -1.45 -26.90
CA THR A 106 0.62 -1.06 -28.25
C THR A 106 1.45 0.11 -28.78
N THR A 107 1.64 1.16 -27.96
CA THR A 107 2.48 2.33 -28.34
C THR A 107 3.93 2.17 -27.88
N GLY A 108 4.21 1.19 -27.02
CA GLY A 108 5.54 0.94 -26.47
C GLY A 108 6.04 2.06 -25.56
N LYS A 109 5.20 2.93 -25.01
CA LYS A 109 5.66 4.08 -24.19
C LYS A 109 6.12 3.64 -22.80
N CYS A 110 7.08 4.36 -22.23
CA CYS A 110 7.56 4.12 -20.86
C CYS A 110 6.50 4.48 -19.81
N LYS A 111 6.56 3.81 -18.64
CA LYS A 111 5.69 4.17 -17.53
C LYS A 111 5.99 5.59 -17.04
N THR A 112 4.99 6.43 -16.85
CA THR A 112 5.16 7.80 -16.33
C THR A 112 4.61 7.92 -14.91
N GLY A 113 4.84 9.03 -14.22
CA GLY A 113 4.38 9.27 -12.85
C GLY A 113 5.22 8.65 -11.73
N ALA A 114 5.31 9.40 -10.65
CA ALA A 114 5.86 9.00 -9.36
C ALA A 114 4.81 8.27 -8.49
N ILE A 115 3.52 8.55 -8.66
CA ILE A 115 2.41 7.77 -8.08
C ILE A 115 1.58 7.21 -9.23
N ARG A 116 1.25 5.92 -9.15
CA ARG A 116 0.35 5.25 -10.08
C ARG A 116 -0.69 4.49 -9.26
N ILE A 117 -1.94 4.69 -9.61
CA ILE A 117 -3.07 4.01 -8.97
C ILE A 117 -3.74 3.18 -10.03
N TYR A 118 -3.88 1.89 -9.73
CA TYR A 118 -4.66 0.96 -10.53
C TYR A 118 -5.95 0.70 -9.74
N ASP A 119 -7.01 1.35 -10.16
CA ASP A 119 -8.36 1.15 -9.63
C ASP A 119 -8.87 -0.22 -10.07
N SER A 120 -9.53 -0.94 -9.19
CA SER A 120 -10.09 -2.26 -9.47
C SER A 120 -11.60 -2.23 -9.34
N ALA A 121 -12.32 -2.46 -10.44
CA ALA A 121 -13.78 -2.47 -10.43
C ALA A 121 -14.41 -3.57 -9.54
N THR A 122 -13.67 -4.66 -9.26
CA THR A 122 -14.18 -5.84 -8.56
C THR A 122 -13.33 -6.27 -7.36
N GLY A 123 -12.36 -5.47 -6.93
CA GLY A 123 -11.45 -5.88 -5.87
C GLY A 123 -10.65 -4.73 -5.28
N PRO A 124 -9.61 -5.06 -4.48
CA PRO A 124 -8.71 -4.07 -3.92
C PRO A 124 -7.91 -3.38 -5.04
N ASP A 125 -7.61 -2.12 -4.82
CA ASP A 125 -6.76 -1.30 -5.68
C ASP A 125 -5.30 -1.72 -5.55
N THR A 126 -4.47 -1.21 -6.45
CA THR A 126 -3.02 -1.29 -6.35
C THR A 126 -2.41 0.10 -6.43
N LEU A 127 -1.45 0.37 -5.55
CA LEU A 127 -0.74 1.64 -5.46
C LEU A 127 0.74 1.42 -5.74
N GLU A 128 1.27 2.08 -6.75
CA GLU A 128 2.70 2.03 -7.09
C GLU A 128 3.31 3.42 -6.90
N ILE A 129 4.44 3.47 -6.21
CA ILE A 129 5.07 4.71 -5.76
C ILE A 129 6.57 4.66 -6.02
N VAL A 130 7.10 5.73 -6.59
CA VAL A 130 8.54 6.01 -6.66
C VAL A 130 8.88 7.03 -5.58
N HIS A 131 9.57 6.60 -4.53
CA HIS A 131 9.95 7.45 -3.41
C HIS A 131 11.46 7.44 -3.16
N ALA A 132 11.98 8.47 -2.49
CA ALA A 132 13.38 8.50 -2.12
C ALA A 132 13.70 7.36 -1.12
N SER A 133 14.81 6.66 -1.33
CA SER A 133 15.28 5.64 -0.38
C SER A 133 16.05 6.24 0.82
N GLY A 134 16.17 7.56 0.91
CA GLY A 134 17.08 8.25 1.86
C GLY A 134 18.56 7.90 1.66
N GLY A 135 18.93 7.44 0.46
CA GLY A 135 20.20 6.78 0.18
C GLY A 135 21.28 7.66 -0.46
N ALA A 136 22.09 7.02 -1.32
CA ALA A 136 23.16 7.65 -2.06
C ALA A 136 22.64 8.81 -2.93
N VAL A 137 23.33 9.94 -2.85
CA VAL A 137 23.15 11.08 -3.74
C VAL A 137 24.46 11.25 -4.50
N THR A 138 24.37 11.25 -5.82
CA THR A 138 25.50 11.46 -6.74
C THR A 138 25.05 12.40 -7.85
N SER A 139 25.88 12.58 -8.86
CA SER A 139 25.54 13.40 -10.02
C SER A 139 25.96 12.72 -11.31
N VAL A 140 25.32 13.14 -12.40
CA VAL A 140 25.68 12.71 -13.75
C VAL A 140 27.12 13.12 -14.02
N GLY A 141 27.94 12.13 -14.39
CA GLY A 141 29.36 12.29 -14.68
C GLY A 141 29.63 12.94 -16.03
N SER A 142 30.90 12.90 -16.45
CA SER A 142 31.31 13.46 -17.74
C SER A 142 30.63 12.74 -18.91
N GLY A 143 30.27 13.50 -19.95
CA GLY A 143 29.54 12.98 -21.12
C GLY A 143 28.01 13.09 -21.01
N GLY A 144 27.47 13.39 -19.83
CA GLY A 144 26.03 13.51 -19.62
C GLY A 144 25.30 12.17 -19.70
N PHE A 145 23.98 12.21 -19.58
CA PHE A 145 23.12 11.04 -19.74
C PHE A 145 21.96 11.40 -20.66
N THR A 146 21.55 10.50 -21.54
CA THR A 146 20.35 10.70 -22.36
C THR A 146 19.41 9.56 -22.05
N ALA A 147 18.18 9.88 -21.65
CA ALA A 147 17.18 8.86 -21.35
C ALA A 147 17.01 7.89 -22.53
N GLY A 148 17.04 6.58 -22.23
CA GLY A 148 17.03 5.51 -23.24
C GLY A 148 18.41 5.01 -23.68
N THR A 149 19.52 5.61 -23.21
CA THR A 149 20.85 5.01 -23.38
C THR A 149 21.21 4.11 -22.20
N ALA A 150 21.98 3.05 -22.45
CA ALA A 150 22.34 2.07 -21.42
C ALA A 150 23.51 2.51 -20.53
N SER A 151 24.09 3.71 -20.74
CA SER A 151 25.30 4.15 -20.06
C SER A 151 25.04 5.45 -19.30
N LEU A 152 25.02 5.35 -17.97
CA LEU A 152 24.89 6.47 -17.05
C LEU A 152 26.25 6.72 -16.38
N PRO A 153 27.03 7.73 -16.81
CA PRO A 153 28.23 8.11 -16.10
C PRO A 153 27.84 8.73 -14.75
N LEU A 154 28.54 8.36 -13.68
CA LEU A 154 28.29 8.85 -12.32
C LEU A 154 29.59 9.41 -11.73
N THR A 155 29.46 10.55 -11.05
CA THR A 155 30.60 11.20 -10.36
C THR A 155 31.10 10.38 -9.17
N ASP A 156 30.20 9.65 -8.51
CA ASP A 156 30.49 8.75 -7.40
C ASP A 156 29.60 7.50 -7.50
N ILE A 157 30.21 6.31 -7.51
CA ILE A 157 29.52 5.00 -7.53
C ILE A 157 29.63 4.24 -6.20
N THR A 158 30.29 4.79 -5.18
CA THR A 158 30.62 4.07 -3.93
C THR A 158 29.40 3.57 -3.17
N ALA A 159 28.27 4.27 -3.29
CA ALA A 159 27.02 3.95 -2.61
C ALA A 159 25.92 3.43 -3.55
N VAL A 160 26.29 3.07 -4.79
CA VAL A 160 25.39 2.46 -5.78
C VAL A 160 25.73 0.98 -5.93
N ALA A 161 24.72 0.12 -5.94
CA ALA A 161 24.85 -1.31 -6.17
C ALA A 161 24.12 -1.76 -7.45
N VAL A 162 24.48 -2.93 -7.98
CA VAL A 162 23.70 -3.59 -9.03
C VAL A 162 22.34 -3.97 -8.46
N GLY A 163 21.27 -3.66 -9.19
CA GLY A 163 19.88 -3.82 -8.78
C GLY A 163 19.23 -2.55 -8.24
N ASP A 164 20.01 -1.53 -7.87
CA ASP A 164 19.47 -0.26 -7.38
C ASP A 164 18.69 0.48 -8.46
N HIS A 165 17.58 1.12 -8.06
CA HIS A 165 16.87 2.09 -8.88
C HIS A 165 17.43 3.50 -8.62
N LEU A 166 17.79 4.20 -9.69
CA LEU A 166 18.31 5.56 -9.66
C LEU A 166 17.32 6.48 -10.37
N LEU A 167 17.03 7.62 -9.74
CA LEU A 167 16.33 8.73 -10.36
C LEU A 167 17.35 9.76 -10.84
N VAL A 168 17.39 10.01 -12.14
CA VAL A 168 18.15 11.09 -12.75
C VAL A 168 17.20 12.26 -13.01
N THR A 169 17.49 13.43 -12.47
CA THR A 169 16.61 14.61 -12.56
C THR A 169 17.37 15.90 -12.80
N ASN A 170 16.72 16.84 -13.50
CA ASN A 170 17.19 18.22 -13.70
C ASN A 170 16.36 19.24 -12.90
N GLY A 171 15.58 18.76 -11.92
CA GLY A 171 14.65 19.57 -11.11
C GLY A 171 13.26 19.74 -11.73
N THR A 172 13.12 19.57 -13.05
CA THR A 172 11.84 19.67 -13.77
C THR A 172 11.31 18.32 -14.23
N ARG A 173 12.18 17.38 -14.63
CA ARG A 173 11.81 16.04 -15.09
C ARG A 173 12.75 14.99 -14.57
N GLY A 174 12.22 13.81 -14.26
CA GLY A 174 12.97 12.67 -13.74
C GLY A 174 12.88 11.44 -14.64
N HIS A 175 13.94 10.63 -14.68
CA HIS A 175 13.89 9.27 -15.23
C HIS A 175 14.39 8.27 -14.20
N VAL A 176 13.61 7.20 -13.97
CA VAL A 176 14.03 6.06 -13.16
C VAL A 176 14.68 5.02 -14.06
N VAL A 177 15.85 4.57 -13.64
CA VAL A 177 16.67 3.56 -14.31
C VAL A 177 17.19 2.57 -13.26
N ARG A 178 17.28 1.28 -13.56
CA ARG A 178 17.89 0.28 -12.68
C ARG A 178 19.29 -0.04 -13.15
N VAL A 179 20.19 -0.19 -12.19
CA VAL A 179 21.57 -0.54 -12.45
C VAL A 179 21.67 -2.03 -12.74
N THR A 180 22.14 -2.40 -13.93
CA THR A 180 22.36 -3.80 -14.32
C THR A 180 23.82 -4.22 -14.12
N THR A 181 24.76 -3.33 -14.40
CA THR A 181 26.18 -3.54 -14.10
C THR A 181 26.86 -2.25 -13.69
N LEU A 182 27.89 -2.33 -12.85
CA LEU A 182 28.73 -1.20 -12.45
C LEU A 182 30.14 -1.40 -12.99
N THR A 183 30.65 -0.41 -13.71
CA THR A 183 32.03 -0.38 -14.18
C THR A 183 32.77 0.73 -13.46
N ALA A 184 33.79 0.36 -12.67
CA ALA A 184 34.62 1.33 -11.97
C ALA A 184 35.45 2.16 -12.98
N GLY A 185 35.46 3.47 -12.79
CA GLY A 185 36.33 4.41 -13.50
C GLY A 185 37.55 4.78 -12.63
N ILE A 186 38.00 6.03 -12.77
CA ILE A 186 38.94 6.62 -11.81
C ILE A 186 38.14 6.96 -10.56
N ALA A 187 38.38 6.24 -9.47
CA ALA A 187 37.64 6.42 -8.21
C ALA A 187 37.60 7.90 -7.75
N PRO A 188 36.45 8.40 -7.25
CA PRO A 188 35.22 7.65 -6.95
C PRO A 188 34.26 7.47 -8.15
N ALA A 189 34.61 8.01 -9.32
CA ALA A 189 33.76 7.99 -10.50
C ALA A 189 33.66 6.61 -11.15
N GLY A 190 32.56 6.40 -11.86
CA GLY A 190 32.30 5.17 -12.60
C GLY A 190 31.18 5.32 -13.61
N THR A 191 30.83 4.22 -14.25
CA THR A 191 29.71 4.16 -15.19
C THR A 191 28.78 3.05 -14.76
N ALA A 192 27.52 3.41 -14.50
CA ALA A 192 26.44 2.46 -14.32
C ALA A 192 25.88 2.10 -15.70
N THR A 193 25.91 0.82 -16.03
CA THR A 193 25.10 0.30 -17.12
C THR A 193 23.70 0.13 -16.59
N VAL A 194 22.75 0.77 -17.25
CA VAL A 194 21.35 0.78 -16.82
C VAL A 194 20.50 -0.06 -17.73
N ALA A 195 19.44 -0.67 -17.19
CA ALA A 195 18.45 -1.30 -18.03
C ALA A 195 17.80 -0.22 -18.88
N THR A 196 17.78 -0.45 -20.18
CA THR A 196 16.99 0.35 -21.11
C THR A 196 15.81 -0.53 -21.44
N GLY A 197 14.64 -0.21 -20.91
CA GLY A 197 13.43 -0.92 -21.28
C GLY A 197 13.21 -0.80 -22.78
N ALA A 198 12.51 -1.77 -23.36
CA ALA A 198 12.05 -1.71 -24.75
C ALA A 198 10.97 -0.64 -24.95
N CYS A 199 10.88 0.35 -24.07
CA CYS A 199 9.90 1.41 -24.08
C CYS A 199 10.47 2.68 -24.74
N ILE A 200 9.64 3.36 -25.50
CA ILE A 200 9.92 4.64 -26.13
C ILE A 200 9.75 5.72 -25.07
N VAL A 201 10.87 6.32 -24.65
CA VAL A 201 10.89 7.52 -23.84
C VAL A 201 10.21 8.64 -24.64
N VAL A 202 9.12 9.19 -24.11
CA VAL A 202 8.23 10.09 -24.86
C VAL A 202 8.88 11.45 -25.06
N THR A 203 9.84 11.80 -24.19
CA THR A 203 10.71 12.95 -24.41
C THR A 203 12.13 12.60 -24.04
N ALA A 204 12.97 12.28 -25.04
CA ALA A 204 14.39 12.06 -24.84
C ALA A 204 15.02 13.32 -24.22
N THR A 205 15.16 13.29 -22.90
CA THR A 205 15.75 14.39 -22.13
C THR A 205 17.22 14.06 -21.94
N ALA A 206 18.08 14.96 -22.38
CA ALA A 206 19.51 14.90 -22.09
C ALA A 206 19.74 15.60 -20.75
N TYR A 207 20.37 14.88 -19.82
CA TYR A 207 20.86 15.35 -18.55
C TYR A 207 22.32 15.75 -18.70
N ALA A 208 22.63 17.01 -18.39
CA ALA A 208 23.99 17.52 -18.44
C ALA A 208 24.86 16.91 -17.34
N GLN A 209 26.17 17.07 -17.46
CA GLN A 209 27.09 16.76 -16.37
C GLN A 209 26.75 17.62 -15.15
N GLY A 210 26.73 17.00 -13.97
CA GLY A 210 26.42 17.66 -12.70
C GLY A 210 24.95 17.59 -12.30
N GLU A 211 24.05 17.11 -13.17
CA GLU A 211 22.65 16.89 -12.83
C GLU A 211 22.49 15.84 -11.72
N LEU A 212 21.40 15.95 -10.96
CA LEU A 212 21.20 15.20 -9.74
C LEU A 212 20.81 13.75 -10.01
N VAL A 213 21.46 12.82 -9.30
CA VAL A 213 21.11 11.40 -9.31
C VAL A 213 20.90 10.93 -7.88
N ILE A 214 19.72 10.39 -7.59
CA ILE A 214 19.36 9.92 -6.25
C ILE A 214 18.91 8.47 -6.33
N ARG A 215 19.26 7.65 -5.34
CA ARG A 215 18.68 6.32 -5.20
C ARG A 215 17.22 6.39 -4.76
N VAL A 216 16.35 5.73 -5.51
CA VAL A 216 14.91 5.64 -5.24
C VAL A 216 14.49 4.20 -5.01
N LEU A 217 13.33 4.02 -4.40
CA LEU A 217 12.64 2.74 -4.31
C LEU A 217 11.33 2.84 -5.08
N LYS A 218 10.96 1.73 -5.71
CA LYS A 218 9.74 1.61 -6.49
C LYS A 218 8.83 0.61 -5.78
N ALA A 219 8.08 1.10 -4.80
CA ALA A 219 7.22 0.26 -3.99
C ALA A 219 5.84 0.07 -4.65
N ARG A 220 5.35 -1.16 -4.71
CA ARG A 220 3.97 -1.48 -5.10
C ARG A 220 3.23 -2.11 -3.93
N PHE A 221 2.13 -1.50 -3.53
CA PHE A 221 1.23 -1.95 -2.47
C PHE A 221 -0.02 -2.56 -3.08
N TYR A 222 -0.36 -3.77 -2.67
CA TYR A 222 -1.55 -4.49 -3.13
C TYR A 222 -2.01 -5.50 -2.08
N VAL A 223 -3.27 -5.90 -2.15
CA VAL A 223 -3.79 -7.00 -1.33
C VAL A 223 -3.62 -8.30 -2.10
N GLY A 224 -3.03 -9.29 -1.45
CA GLY A 224 -2.75 -10.59 -2.07
C GLY A 224 -2.69 -11.72 -1.06
N THR A 225 -1.95 -12.76 -1.43
CA THR A 225 -1.71 -13.95 -0.61
C THR A 225 -0.23 -14.04 -0.28
N PHE A 226 0.11 -14.25 0.99
CA PHE A 226 1.48 -14.43 1.44
C PHE A 226 1.54 -15.64 2.38
N ASP A 227 2.42 -16.61 2.09
CA ASP A 227 2.58 -17.84 2.89
C ASP A 227 1.26 -18.57 3.21
N SER A 228 0.38 -18.73 2.20
CA SER A 228 -0.96 -19.32 2.33
C SER A 228 -1.95 -18.55 3.22
N ILE A 229 -1.59 -17.35 3.69
CA ILE A 229 -2.48 -16.44 4.38
C ILE A 229 -3.07 -15.49 3.33
N THR A 230 -4.40 -15.45 3.27
CA THR A 230 -5.20 -14.53 2.44
C THR A 230 -6.34 -13.98 3.29
N PRO A 231 -6.63 -12.67 3.23
CA PRO A 231 -5.95 -11.64 2.45
C PRO A 231 -4.87 -10.88 3.26
N VAL A 232 -3.77 -10.48 2.63
CA VAL A 232 -2.63 -9.77 3.25
C VAL A 232 -2.30 -8.54 2.42
N LEU A 233 -2.05 -7.40 3.08
CA LEU A 233 -1.48 -6.22 2.44
C LEU A 233 0.02 -6.44 2.26
N ILE A 234 0.46 -6.42 1.01
CA ILE A 234 1.82 -6.76 0.60
C ILE A 234 2.47 -5.51 -0.01
N MET A 235 3.75 -5.33 0.29
CA MET A 235 4.65 -4.43 -0.40
C MET A 235 5.62 -5.22 -1.28
N ASP A 236 5.70 -4.87 -2.54
CA ASP A 236 6.75 -5.29 -3.46
C ASP A 236 7.73 -4.12 -3.63
N PRO A 237 8.95 -4.19 -3.08
CA PRO A 237 9.90 -3.06 -3.06
C PRO A 237 10.52 -2.73 -4.43
N ASP A 238 10.41 -3.64 -5.40
CA ASP A 238 10.92 -3.45 -6.76
C ASP A 238 9.81 -3.08 -7.74
N GLY A 239 8.54 -3.32 -7.37
CA GLY A 239 7.36 -2.94 -8.15
C GLY A 239 7.23 -3.62 -9.51
N ASP A 240 8.12 -4.56 -9.84
CA ASP A 240 8.15 -5.31 -11.10
C ASP A 240 7.52 -6.71 -10.95
N GLY A 241 7.37 -7.23 -9.73
CA GLY A 241 6.83 -8.56 -9.44
C GLY A 241 7.73 -9.73 -9.83
N ILE A 242 9.01 -9.50 -10.13
CA ILE A 242 9.91 -10.53 -10.70
C ILE A 242 11.17 -10.76 -9.87
N ALA A 243 11.63 -9.78 -9.06
CA ALA A 243 12.96 -9.87 -8.44
C ALA A 243 13.00 -9.87 -6.90
N ALA A 244 12.22 -9.03 -6.21
CA ALA A 244 12.23 -8.98 -4.75
C ALA A 244 11.17 -9.89 -4.12
N ALA A 245 11.52 -10.47 -2.95
CA ALA A 245 10.53 -11.17 -2.15
C ALA A 245 9.50 -10.15 -1.65
N PRO A 246 8.20 -10.33 -1.93
CA PRO A 246 7.17 -9.47 -1.39
C PRO A 246 7.22 -9.47 0.14
N GLU A 247 7.01 -8.32 0.76
CA GLU A 247 7.03 -8.13 2.20
C GLU A 247 5.58 -7.95 2.72
N PRO A 248 5.13 -8.78 3.68
CA PRO A 248 3.82 -8.60 4.29
C PRO A 248 3.85 -7.39 5.23
N LEU A 249 2.92 -6.46 5.04
CA LEU A 249 2.77 -5.27 5.90
C LEU A 249 1.70 -5.45 6.97
N ALA A 250 0.56 -6.01 6.59
CA ALA A 250 -0.56 -6.24 7.50
C ALA A 250 -1.38 -7.46 7.09
N ASP A 251 -1.69 -8.29 8.08
CA ASP A 251 -2.51 -9.48 7.90
C ASP A 251 -4.00 -9.14 7.91
N TYR A 252 -4.79 -9.97 7.21
CA TYR A 252 -6.25 -9.92 7.18
C TYR A 252 -6.84 -8.60 6.66
N VAL A 253 -6.15 -7.95 5.73
CA VAL A 253 -6.65 -6.78 5.00
C VAL A 253 -7.52 -7.26 3.86
N GLU A 254 -8.83 -7.12 3.97
CA GLU A 254 -9.79 -7.54 2.95
C GLU A 254 -9.88 -6.58 1.78
N ASP A 255 -9.68 -5.29 2.02
CA ASP A 255 -9.84 -4.26 1.00
C ASP A 255 -8.81 -3.14 1.18
N PHE A 256 -8.34 -2.60 0.06
CA PHE A 256 -7.40 -1.49 -0.03
C PHE A 256 -7.89 -0.60 -1.15
N GLN A 257 -8.27 0.62 -0.81
CA GLN A 257 -8.87 1.57 -1.74
C GLN A 257 -8.05 2.86 -1.73
N VAL A 258 -7.85 3.46 -2.90
CA VAL A 258 -7.05 4.67 -3.05
C VAL A 258 -7.79 5.70 -3.90
N ALA A 259 -8.12 6.83 -3.28
CA ALA A 259 -8.76 7.95 -3.95
C ALA A 259 -7.82 9.16 -4.05
N VAL A 260 -7.92 9.89 -5.17
CA VAL A 260 -7.11 11.10 -5.42
C VAL A 260 -7.99 12.33 -5.35
N GLY A 261 -7.60 13.31 -4.56
CA GLY A 261 -8.22 14.62 -4.50
C GLY A 261 -7.54 15.61 -5.45
N VAL A 262 -8.27 16.08 -6.45
CA VAL A 262 -7.81 17.06 -7.44
C VAL A 262 -8.60 18.35 -7.27
N ASP A 263 -7.91 19.48 -7.11
CA ASP A 263 -8.54 20.81 -7.04
C ASP A 263 -8.93 21.27 -8.46
N GLU A 264 -10.08 20.80 -8.93
CA GLU A 264 -10.60 21.08 -10.27
C GLU A 264 -11.11 22.51 -10.41
N LEU A 265 -11.41 23.19 -9.31
CA LEU A 265 -11.90 24.57 -9.31
C LEU A 265 -10.79 25.61 -9.10
N ALA A 266 -9.58 25.19 -8.74
CA ALA A 266 -8.44 26.04 -8.35
C ALA A 266 -8.78 26.99 -7.19
N ASP A 267 -9.58 26.52 -6.23
CA ASP A 267 -9.96 27.28 -5.04
C ASP A 267 -9.17 26.89 -3.78
N ASN A 268 -8.18 25.98 -3.93
CA ASN A 268 -7.40 25.38 -2.85
C ASN A 268 -8.21 24.56 -1.85
N SER A 269 -9.41 24.14 -2.23
CA SER A 269 -10.24 23.18 -1.51
C SER A 269 -10.39 21.91 -2.34
N ILE A 270 -10.84 20.83 -1.68
CA ILE A 270 -11.25 19.59 -2.35
C ILE A 270 -12.71 19.35 -1.95
N ASP A 271 -13.63 19.46 -2.89
CA ASP A 271 -15.03 19.12 -2.73
C ASP A 271 -15.15 17.59 -2.54
N PRO A 272 -15.72 17.12 -1.41
CA PRO A 272 -15.87 15.69 -1.13
C PRO A 272 -16.74 14.94 -2.15
N THR A 273 -17.53 15.64 -2.97
CA THR A 273 -18.52 15.03 -3.88
C THR A 273 -18.10 15.01 -5.34
N THR A 274 -17.27 15.96 -5.80
CA THR A 274 -16.91 16.08 -7.22
C THR A 274 -15.42 16.02 -7.49
N GLU A 275 -14.58 16.23 -6.49
CA GLU A 275 -13.13 16.41 -6.68
C GLU A 275 -12.30 15.19 -6.20
N TRP A 276 -12.97 14.11 -5.80
CA TRP A 276 -12.34 12.83 -5.45
C TRP A 276 -12.47 11.80 -6.57
N GLY A 277 -11.36 11.54 -7.24
CA GLY A 277 -11.21 10.46 -8.21
C GLY A 277 -11.11 9.10 -7.56
N PHE A 278 -11.67 8.11 -8.26
CA PHE A 278 -11.78 6.72 -7.81
C PHE A 278 -12.54 6.55 -6.48
N SER A 279 -13.33 7.56 -6.10
CA SER A 279 -14.33 7.41 -5.04
C SER A 279 -15.65 6.91 -5.62
N MET A 280 -16.46 6.21 -4.82
CA MET A 280 -17.79 5.80 -5.26
C MET A 280 -18.65 7.01 -5.62
N GLY A 281 -19.05 7.08 -6.90
CA GLY A 281 -19.86 8.19 -7.42
C GLY A 281 -19.07 9.45 -7.78
N GLY A 282 -17.74 9.44 -7.60
CA GLY A 282 -16.86 10.49 -8.10
C GLY A 282 -16.70 10.42 -9.63
N PRO A 283 -16.13 11.47 -10.25
CA PRO A 283 -15.82 11.43 -11.68
C PRO A 283 -14.86 10.28 -11.98
N THR A 284 -15.11 9.54 -13.06
CA THR A 284 -14.18 8.54 -13.62
C THR A 284 -13.17 9.16 -14.58
N SER A 285 -13.31 10.46 -14.87
CA SER A 285 -12.43 11.24 -15.72
C SER A 285 -12.27 12.64 -15.14
N PHE A 286 -11.03 13.02 -14.87
CA PHE A 286 -10.66 14.37 -14.45
C PHE A 286 -9.99 15.07 -15.64
N THR A 287 -10.16 16.38 -15.75
CA THR A 287 -9.35 17.16 -16.69
C THR A 287 -7.99 17.39 -16.06
N LEU A 288 -7.05 16.52 -16.39
CA LEU A 288 -5.74 16.51 -15.76
C LEU A 288 -4.84 17.60 -16.34
N GLY A 289 -4.08 18.23 -15.43
CA GLY A 289 -3.40 19.51 -15.63
C GLY A 289 -3.58 20.51 -14.48
N ARG A 290 -4.19 20.09 -13.35
CA ARG A 290 -4.36 20.89 -12.11
C ARG A 290 -3.69 20.18 -10.92
N ASP A 291 -3.43 20.93 -9.85
CA ASP A 291 -2.67 20.43 -8.69
C ASP A 291 -3.39 19.28 -7.97
N VAL A 292 -2.77 18.08 -7.91
CA VAL A 292 -3.17 17.08 -6.90
C VAL A 292 -2.90 17.65 -5.53
N ARG A 293 -3.90 17.62 -4.66
CA ARG A 293 -3.80 18.19 -3.31
C ARG A 293 -3.83 17.14 -2.22
N ALA A 294 -4.50 16.01 -2.45
CA ALA A 294 -4.62 14.96 -1.45
C ALA A 294 -4.65 13.56 -2.06
N LEU A 295 -4.19 12.61 -1.26
CA LEU A 295 -4.40 11.19 -1.46
C LEU A 295 -5.16 10.67 -0.24
N ARG A 296 -6.21 9.89 -0.46
CA ARG A 296 -6.94 9.20 0.60
C ARG A 296 -6.75 7.71 0.40
N ILE A 297 -6.37 7.05 1.49
CA ILE A 297 -6.10 5.63 1.52
C ILE A 297 -7.01 5.03 2.58
N THR A 298 -7.75 4.00 2.19
CA THR A 298 -8.66 3.29 3.07
C THR A 298 -8.29 1.82 3.09
N LEU A 299 -8.21 1.26 4.30
CA LEU A 299 -7.99 -0.16 4.52
C LEU A 299 -9.16 -0.73 5.29
N VAL A 300 -9.68 -1.85 4.82
CA VAL A 300 -10.65 -2.67 5.56
C VAL A 300 -9.94 -3.94 5.97
N ALA A 301 -9.87 -4.19 7.28
CA ALA A 301 -9.26 -5.39 7.84
C ALA A 301 -10.25 -6.14 8.72
N ARG A 302 -10.00 -7.44 8.92
CA ARG A 302 -10.83 -8.33 9.74
C ARG A 302 -10.03 -9.09 10.76
N ALA A 303 -10.73 -9.63 11.75
CA ALA A 303 -10.14 -10.60 12.66
C ALA A 303 -9.78 -11.91 11.92
N ALA A 304 -8.60 -12.46 12.23
CA ALA A 304 -8.10 -13.76 11.73
C ALA A 304 -9.07 -14.94 11.84
N THR A 305 -9.95 -14.96 12.85
CA THR A 305 -10.88 -16.05 13.13
C THR A 305 -12.30 -15.55 12.95
N SER A 306 -13.10 -16.31 12.21
CA SER A 306 -14.53 -16.05 12.09
C SER A 306 -15.17 -16.15 13.46
N LEU A 307 -15.87 -15.08 13.87
CA LEU A 307 -16.65 -15.06 15.10
C LEU A 307 -17.68 -16.20 15.08
N PRO A 308 -17.80 -17.01 16.16
CA PRO A 308 -18.85 -18.02 16.25
C PRO A 308 -20.21 -17.34 16.38
N GLY A 309 -20.97 -17.35 15.29
CA GLY A 309 -22.30 -16.78 15.16
C GLY A 309 -22.64 -16.60 13.67
N THR A 310 -23.92 -16.60 13.30
CA THR A 310 -24.32 -16.19 11.94
C THR A 310 -23.65 -14.85 11.64
N ALA A 311 -22.71 -14.87 10.68
CA ALA A 311 -21.87 -13.73 10.36
C ALA A 311 -22.79 -12.52 10.18
N ALA A 312 -22.67 -11.54 11.08
CA ALA A 312 -23.18 -10.23 10.76
C ALA A 312 -22.48 -9.85 9.46
N THR A 313 -23.25 -9.69 8.38
CA THR A 313 -22.73 -9.21 7.11
C THR A 313 -22.11 -7.86 7.44
N TYR A 314 -20.78 -7.80 7.50
CA TYR A 314 -20.09 -6.55 7.80
C TYR A 314 -20.44 -5.60 6.68
N ARG A 315 -21.24 -4.59 7.01
CA ARG A 315 -21.62 -3.55 6.07
C ARG A 315 -20.35 -2.73 5.84
N ARG A 316 -19.68 -3.01 4.72
CA ARG A 316 -18.52 -2.25 4.28
C ARG A 316 -18.90 -0.76 4.23
N PRO A 317 -17.97 0.16 4.56
CA PRO A 317 -18.23 1.59 4.44
C PRO A 317 -18.76 1.90 3.03
N GLU A 318 -19.95 2.51 2.94
CA GLU A 318 -20.60 2.78 1.65
C GLU A 318 -19.85 3.81 0.79
N VAL A 319 -18.86 4.51 1.37
CA VAL A 319 -18.14 5.61 0.70
C VAL A 319 -17.14 5.10 -0.33
N GLU A 320 -16.67 3.85 -0.25
CA GLU A 320 -15.61 3.31 -1.14
C GLU A 320 -15.76 1.81 -1.44
N ASN A 321 -16.94 1.21 -1.18
CA ASN A 321 -17.14 -0.20 -1.46
C ASN A 321 -17.50 -0.42 -2.94
N ASN A 322 -16.50 -0.69 -3.79
CA ASN A 322 -16.79 -1.12 -5.16
C ASN A 322 -17.60 -2.43 -5.10
N PRO A 323 -18.90 -2.41 -5.46
CA PRO A 323 -19.86 -3.32 -4.87
C PRO A 323 -19.93 -4.65 -5.59
N GLN A 324 -18.83 -5.36 -5.84
CA GLN A 324 -18.84 -6.76 -6.32
C GLN A 324 -17.62 -7.58 -5.84
N ALA A 325 -17.65 -8.01 -4.58
CA ALA A 325 -16.97 -9.22 -4.12
C ALA A 325 -17.91 -10.01 -3.20
#